data_AF-A0A1Y4M005-F1
#
_entry.id   AF-A0A1Y4M005-F1
#
_cell.length_a   1.000
_cell.length_b   1.000
_cell.length_c   1.000
_cell.angle_alpha   90.00
_cell.angle_beta   90.00
_cell.angle_gamma   90.00
#
_symmetry.space_group_name_H-M   'P 1'
#
loop_
_entity.id
_entity.type
_entity.pdbx_description
1 polymer ?
#
loop_
_entity_poly.entity_id
_entity_poly.type
_entity_poly.pdbx_seq_one_letter_code
_entity_poly.pdbx_strand_id
1 'polypeptide(L)'
;MDHNKLYEDIAQRTQGDIYIGVVGPVRTGKSTFIKRFMETMVLPEIQNTYLRDRARDELPQSGSGRVVMTAEPKFVPEDAVSLSMEDGSSFSVRLIDCVGYMVPGAMGQMDGDQPRMVTTPWMDHEIPMTQAAELGTQKVITDHSTIGIVVTTDGTIADIPREDYLEAEERVIEELKAMGKPFVVLLNSAQPYSDRAQAIQADIAQQYQVTCLAVNCLTLDEETVEAILSGVLHEFPMKQLELFLPSWVDVLPFDHPIKSQLYGMIRQEAGGLERLRDTEAAVEALDQREEIASAQITRMDMGSGVVTAVLELPRSLFYETVSQRCGLEIHDDGDLIGQLVQMASMKRKYEKVEQALAQVEETGYGIVMPDPQEMTLEEPEIVKQGGRYGVRLKASAPSIHMMRADIKTEVSPIMGTEKQSEEMVDFLLRQFEGDTGKIWDSNMFGRSFHELVGEDLQAKLKRMPEDAREKLRDTLQRIINEGSGGLICIIL
;
A
#
# COMPACT_ATOMS: atom_id res chain seq x y z
N MET A 1 12.94 -22.45 5.14
CA MET A 1 13.52 -21.19 5.63
C MET A 1 14.89 -21.53 6.21
N ASP A 2 15.78 -20.55 6.37
CA ASP A 2 17.07 -20.80 7.03
C ASP A 2 16.85 -20.85 8.55
N HIS A 3 17.38 -21.88 9.22
CA HIS A 3 17.18 -22.13 10.65
C HIS A 3 17.54 -20.89 11.50
N ASN A 4 18.68 -20.28 11.18
CA ASN A 4 19.18 -19.08 11.85
C ASN A 4 18.23 -17.90 11.73
N LYS A 5 17.60 -17.73 10.57
CA LYS A 5 16.68 -16.61 10.32
C LYS A 5 15.45 -16.66 11.22
N LEU A 6 14.94 -17.86 11.52
CA LEU A 6 13.77 -18.01 12.38
C LEU A 6 14.06 -17.54 13.81
N TYR A 7 15.25 -17.86 14.32
CA TYR A 7 15.69 -17.38 15.62
C TYR A 7 16.00 -15.89 15.63
N GLU A 8 16.56 -15.35 14.55
CA GLU A 8 16.79 -13.91 14.39
C GLU A 8 15.45 -13.16 14.49
N ASP A 9 14.44 -13.63 13.76
CA ASP A 9 13.11 -13.04 13.77
C ASP A 9 12.48 -13.10 15.17
N ILE A 10 12.55 -14.25 15.86
CA ILE A 10 11.99 -14.36 17.22
C ILE A 10 12.77 -13.48 18.19
N ALA A 11 14.10 -13.51 18.16
CA ALA A 11 14.94 -12.69 19.02
C ALA A 11 14.67 -11.19 18.79
N GLN A 12 14.47 -10.75 17.55
CA GLN A 12 14.11 -9.37 17.24
C GLN A 12 12.75 -8.98 17.85
N ARG A 13 11.77 -9.91 17.83
CA ARG A 13 10.45 -9.71 18.44
C ARG A 13 10.49 -9.72 19.97
N THR A 14 11.40 -10.49 20.56
CA THR A 14 11.50 -10.68 22.01
C THR A 14 12.65 -9.93 22.66
N GLN A 15 13.33 -9.03 21.93
CA GLN A 15 14.46 -8.23 22.40
C GLN A 15 15.68 -9.08 22.86
N GLY A 16 15.87 -10.24 22.25
CA GLY A 16 16.98 -11.14 22.53
C GLY A 16 16.72 -12.18 23.62
N ASP A 17 15.55 -12.17 24.27
CA ASP A 17 15.17 -13.15 25.29
C ASP A 17 13.99 -14.02 24.82
N ILE A 18 14.26 -15.26 24.45
CA ILE A 18 13.25 -16.23 24.01
C ILE A 18 12.84 -17.09 25.22
N TYR A 19 11.85 -16.60 25.97
CA TYR A 19 11.29 -17.30 27.12
C TYR A 19 9.96 -17.94 26.75
N ILE A 20 9.94 -19.27 26.71
CA ILE A 20 8.82 -20.06 26.22
C ILE A 20 8.03 -20.60 27.41
N GLY A 21 6.84 -20.04 27.64
CA GLY A 21 5.89 -20.57 28.61
C GLY A 21 5.14 -21.77 28.05
N VAL A 22 5.46 -22.98 28.53
CA VAL A 22 4.77 -24.22 28.10
C VAL A 22 3.65 -24.53 29.08
N VAL A 23 2.41 -24.43 28.59
CA VAL A 23 1.20 -24.40 29.41
C VAL A 23 0.14 -25.35 28.84
N GLY A 24 -0.94 -25.58 29.57
CA GLY A 24 -2.01 -26.48 29.14
C GLY A 24 -2.35 -27.56 30.17
N PRO A 25 -3.33 -28.42 29.90
CA PRO A 25 -3.81 -29.39 30.88
C PRO A 25 -2.72 -30.37 31.37
N VAL A 26 -2.89 -30.95 32.55
CA VAL A 26 -1.99 -32.01 33.04
C VAL A 26 -2.04 -33.23 32.12
N ARG A 27 -0.96 -34.01 32.04
CA ARG A 27 -0.90 -35.25 31.25
C ARG A 27 -1.07 -35.09 29.73
N THR A 28 -0.87 -33.90 29.18
CA THR A 28 -0.90 -33.64 27.72
C THR A 28 0.46 -33.82 27.03
N GLY A 29 1.54 -34.00 27.80
CA GLY A 29 2.90 -34.17 27.25
C GLY A 29 3.80 -32.94 27.32
N LYS A 30 3.44 -31.89 28.09
CA LYS A 30 4.27 -30.68 28.30
C LYS A 30 5.74 -30.96 28.59
N SER A 31 6.04 -31.74 29.64
CA SER A 31 7.42 -32.05 30.01
C SER A 31 8.15 -32.88 28.95
N THR A 32 7.42 -33.69 28.16
CA THR A 32 7.99 -34.42 27.02
C THR A 32 8.35 -33.46 25.89
N PHE A 33 7.47 -32.50 25.57
CA PHE A 33 7.75 -31.43 24.61
C PHE A 33 8.99 -30.62 25.01
N ILE A 34 9.07 -30.14 26.26
CA ILE A 34 10.22 -29.36 26.76
C ILE A 34 11.52 -30.15 26.62
N LYS A 35 11.50 -31.42 27.05
CA LYS A 35 12.66 -32.29 26.93
C LYS A 35 13.13 -32.42 25.48
N ARG A 36 12.20 -32.71 24.55
CA ARG A 36 12.54 -32.87 23.13
C ARG A 36 12.98 -31.56 22.49
N PHE A 37 12.30 -30.46 22.76
CA PHE A 37 12.70 -29.14 22.27
C PHE A 37 14.14 -28.81 22.69
N MET A 38 14.48 -29.03 23.96
CA MET A 38 15.84 -28.82 24.46
C MET A 38 16.86 -29.76 23.80
N GLU A 39 16.54 -31.06 23.68
CA GLU A 39 17.42 -32.05 23.05
C GLU A 39 17.66 -31.80 21.56
N THR A 40 16.65 -31.33 20.83
CA THR A 40 16.69 -31.13 19.38
C THR A 40 17.30 -29.78 19.02
N MET A 41 16.93 -28.69 19.71
CA MET A 41 17.29 -27.33 19.27
C MET A 41 18.34 -26.62 20.13
N VAL A 42 18.34 -26.84 21.45
CA VAL A 42 19.14 -26.00 22.36
C VAL A 42 20.45 -26.66 22.71
N LEU A 43 20.41 -27.92 23.17
CA LEU A 43 21.61 -28.64 23.61
C LEU A 43 22.69 -28.82 22.52
N PRO A 44 22.36 -29.04 21.23
CA PRO A 44 23.37 -29.15 20.18
C PRO A 44 24.20 -27.87 20.01
N GLU A 45 23.58 -26.71 20.21
CA GLU A 45 24.20 -25.40 20.01
C GLU A 45 25.10 -24.95 21.18
N ILE A 46 25.01 -25.62 22.34
CA ILE A 46 25.86 -25.32 23.50
C ILE A 46 27.28 -25.85 23.28
N GLN A 47 28.20 -24.94 22.92
CA GLN A 47 29.61 -25.25 22.72
C GLN A 47 30.33 -25.72 24.00
N ASN A 48 29.94 -25.17 25.16
CA ASN A 48 30.54 -25.54 26.45
C ASN A 48 29.94 -26.85 26.97
N THR A 49 30.73 -27.91 26.97
CA THR A 49 30.30 -29.24 27.40
C THR A 49 29.78 -29.30 28.84
N TYR A 50 30.36 -28.53 29.77
CA TYR A 50 29.90 -28.49 31.16
C TYR A 50 28.51 -27.86 31.29
N LEU A 51 28.28 -26.73 30.58
CA LEU A 51 26.96 -26.09 30.56
C LEU A 51 25.93 -26.99 29.88
N ARG A 52 26.32 -27.70 28.82
CA ARG A 52 25.45 -28.63 28.11
C ARG A 52 25.03 -29.81 29.01
N ASP A 53 25.97 -30.40 29.73
CA ASP A 53 25.69 -31.53 30.62
C ASP A 53 24.80 -31.08 31.81
N ARG A 54 25.07 -29.89 32.38
CA ARG A 54 24.19 -29.30 33.41
C ARG A 54 22.77 -29.07 32.89
N ALA A 55 22.62 -28.42 31.75
CA ALA A 55 21.31 -28.16 31.14
C ALA A 55 20.55 -29.46 30.84
N ARG A 56 21.27 -30.52 30.47
CA ARG A 56 20.71 -31.87 30.25
C ARG A 56 20.21 -32.52 31.55
N ASP A 57 20.95 -32.38 32.64
CA ASP A 57 20.58 -32.92 33.96
C ASP A 57 19.37 -32.18 34.56
N GLU A 58 19.16 -30.92 34.18
CA GLU A 58 18.05 -30.09 34.64
C GLU A 58 16.72 -30.36 33.90
N LEU A 59 16.75 -31.13 32.80
CA LEU A 59 15.58 -31.48 32.01
C LEU A 59 14.55 -32.25 32.83
N PRO A 60 13.25 -32.02 32.58
CA PRO A 60 12.20 -32.70 33.33
C PRO A 60 12.19 -34.20 33.01
N GLN A 61 12.01 -35.02 34.04
CA GLN A 61 11.79 -36.45 33.86
C GLN A 61 10.37 -36.69 33.35
N SER A 62 10.24 -37.29 32.17
CA SER A 62 8.94 -37.67 31.61
C SER A 62 8.35 -38.83 32.42
N GLY A 63 7.39 -38.55 33.30
CA GLY A 63 6.69 -39.57 34.09
C GLY A 63 5.62 -40.31 33.29
N SER A 64 5.66 -41.63 33.28
CA SER A 64 4.57 -42.49 32.78
C SER A 64 3.48 -42.68 33.86
N GLY A 65 2.19 -42.68 33.47
CA GLY A 65 1.05 -42.94 34.38
C GLY A 65 0.22 -41.71 34.78
N ARG A 66 -0.95 -41.88 35.43
CA ARG A 66 -1.94 -40.78 35.64
C ARG A 66 -1.63 -39.79 36.78
N VAL A 67 -0.53 -39.97 37.51
CA VAL A 67 -0.18 -39.15 38.69
C VAL A 67 0.52 -37.86 38.27
N VAL A 68 0.07 -36.72 38.82
CA VAL A 68 0.70 -35.40 38.61
C VAL A 68 1.88 -35.24 39.57
N MET A 69 3.08 -35.03 39.01
CA MET A 69 4.33 -34.86 39.77
C MET A 69 4.71 -33.39 39.96
N THR A 70 4.39 -32.53 39.00
CA THR A 70 4.75 -31.11 39.02
C THR A 70 3.78 -30.31 39.89
N ALA A 71 4.28 -29.74 40.99
CA ALA A 71 3.49 -28.89 41.89
C ALA A 71 3.78 -27.39 41.73
N GLU A 72 4.92 -27.04 41.12
CA GLU A 72 5.36 -25.66 40.92
C GLU A 72 5.98 -25.46 39.53
N PRO A 73 5.84 -24.25 38.93
CA PRO A 73 6.50 -23.94 37.67
C PRO A 73 8.02 -24.07 37.78
N LYS A 74 8.67 -24.68 36.78
CA LYS A 74 10.12 -24.85 36.74
C LYS A 74 10.72 -24.23 35.49
N PHE A 75 11.75 -23.42 35.68
CA PHE A 75 12.59 -22.95 34.58
C PHE A 75 13.54 -24.06 34.11
N VAL A 76 13.61 -24.28 32.80
CA VAL A 76 14.41 -25.31 32.17
C VAL A 76 15.17 -24.70 30.98
N PRO A 77 16.51 -24.57 31.07
CA PRO A 77 17.35 -24.77 32.25
C PRO A 77 17.20 -23.64 33.29
N GLU A 78 17.81 -23.82 34.46
CA GLU A 78 17.79 -22.85 35.55
C GLU A 78 18.43 -21.52 35.13
N ASP A 79 19.55 -21.56 34.42
CA ASP A 79 20.17 -20.38 33.83
C ASP A 79 19.84 -20.31 32.34
N ALA A 80 19.47 -19.14 31.81
CA ALA A 80 19.18 -19.00 30.38
C ALA A 80 20.42 -19.34 29.53
N VAL A 81 20.21 -20.06 28.41
CA VAL A 81 21.30 -20.45 27.51
C VAL A 81 21.47 -19.39 26.45
N SER A 82 22.65 -18.75 26.40
CA SER A 82 23.00 -17.82 25.33
C SER A 82 23.46 -18.58 24.10
N LEU A 83 22.80 -18.33 22.97
CA LEU A 83 23.17 -18.82 21.65
C LEU A 83 23.70 -17.65 20.81
N SER A 84 24.72 -17.91 19.98
CA SER A 84 25.34 -16.91 19.10
C SER A 84 24.89 -17.13 17.65
N MET A 85 24.62 -16.04 16.94
CA MET A 85 24.18 -16.06 15.55
C MET A 85 25.35 -15.72 14.60
N GLU A 86 25.18 -16.04 13.32
CA GLU A 86 26.23 -15.83 12.30
C GLU A 86 26.53 -14.35 12.04
N ASP A 87 25.55 -13.47 12.23
CA ASP A 87 25.69 -12.01 12.11
C ASP A 87 26.39 -11.35 13.32
N GLY A 88 26.77 -12.15 14.32
CA GLY A 88 27.41 -11.71 15.56
C GLY A 88 26.44 -11.27 16.66
N SER A 89 25.13 -11.37 16.45
CA SER A 89 24.12 -11.18 17.50
C SER A 89 24.04 -12.40 18.42
N SER A 90 23.41 -12.25 19.58
CA SER A 90 23.20 -13.35 20.53
C SER A 90 21.84 -13.23 21.19
N PHE A 91 21.19 -14.37 21.43
CA PHE A 91 19.91 -14.44 22.13
C PHE A 91 19.94 -15.51 23.22
N SER A 92 19.08 -15.35 24.23
CA SER A 92 18.96 -16.26 25.36
C SER A 92 17.70 -17.08 25.27
N VAL A 93 17.80 -18.40 25.40
CA VAL A 93 16.66 -19.32 25.38
C VAL A 93 16.42 -19.88 26.77
N ARG A 94 15.15 -19.90 27.18
CA ARG A 94 14.71 -20.56 28.43
C ARG A 94 13.27 -21.05 28.29
N LEU A 95 13.00 -22.28 28.69
CA LEU A 95 11.64 -22.81 28.74
C LEU A 95 11.12 -22.78 30.17
N ILE A 96 9.80 -22.73 30.29
CA ILE A 96 9.13 -22.72 31.58
C ILE A 96 8.08 -23.82 31.58
N ASP A 97 8.32 -24.88 32.34
CA ASP A 97 7.36 -25.95 32.57
C ASP A 97 6.31 -25.46 33.57
N CYS A 98 5.18 -24.98 33.05
CA CYS A 98 4.09 -24.51 33.90
C CYS A 98 3.30 -25.69 34.44
N VAL A 99 2.70 -25.51 35.62
CA VAL A 99 1.87 -26.55 36.19
C VAL A 99 0.63 -26.72 35.30
N GLY A 100 0.24 -27.97 35.06
CA GLY A 100 -0.91 -28.20 34.20
C GLY A 100 -2.23 -27.86 34.86
N TYR A 101 -3.20 -27.44 34.06
CA TYR A 101 -4.58 -27.31 34.50
C TYR A 101 -5.14 -28.70 34.78
N MET A 102 -5.77 -28.86 35.94
CA MET A 102 -6.25 -30.17 36.37
C MET A 102 -7.41 -30.63 35.49
N VAL A 103 -7.46 -31.95 35.24
CA VAL A 103 -8.55 -32.60 34.48
C VAL A 103 -9.17 -33.73 35.31
N PRO A 104 -10.45 -34.07 35.11
CA PRO A 104 -11.14 -35.10 35.90
C PRO A 104 -10.41 -36.45 35.98
N GLY A 105 -9.83 -36.92 34.87
CA GLY A 105 -9.09 -38.19 34.82
C GLY A 105 -7.69 -38.21 35.46
N ALA A 106 -7.19 -37.09 35.99
CA ALA A 106 -5.84 -36.99 36.56
C ALA A 106 -5.79 -37.25 38.08
N MET A 107 -4.85 -38.11 38.51
CA MET A 107 -4.65 -38.47 39.92
C MET A 107 -3.61 -37.58 40.61
N GLY A 108 -3.74 -37.39 41.93
CA GLY A 108 -2.79 -36.62 42.76
C GLY A 108 -3.33 -35.27 43.30
N GLN A 109 -4.60 -34.96 43.02
CA GLN A 109 -5.30 -33.75 43.47
C GLN A 109 -5.81 -33.84 44.92
N MET A 110 -6.05 -35.06 45.39
CA MET A 110 -6.67 -35.35 46.68
C MET A 110 -5.69 -36.16 47.53
N ASP A 111 -5.62 -35.82 48.81
CA ASP A 111 -5.02 -36.67 49.86
C ASP A 111 -6.17 -37.25 50.68
N GLY A 112 -6.59 -38.47 50.34
CA GLY A 112 -7.85 -39.05 50.82
C GLY A 112 -9.08 -38.32 50.24
N ASP A 113 -9.93 -37.78 51.11
CA ASP A 113 -11.14 -37.01 50.73
C ASP A 113 -10.92 -35.49 50.75
N GLN A 114 -9.72 -35.01 51.12
CA GLN A 114 -9.41 -33.59 51.18
C GLN A 114 -8.49 -33.17 50.02
N PRO A 115 -8.65 -31.92 49.52
CA PRO A 115 -7.72 -31.38 48.54
C PRO A 115 -6.29 -31.42 49.09
N ARG A 116 -5.35 -31.87 48.26
CA ARG A 116 -3.93 -31.84 48.63
C ARG A 116 -3.49 -30.40 48.79
N MET A 117 -3.08 -30.02 49.99
CA MET A 117 -2.58 -28.68 50.29
C MET A 117 -1.07 -28.59 50.00
N VAL A 118 -0.62 -27.45 49.49
CA VAL A 118 0.79 -27.18 49.21
C VAL A 118 1.16 -25.77 49.68
N THR A 119 2.41 -25.60 50.11
CA THR A 119 3.00 -24.27 50.28
C THR A 119 3.40 -23.73 48.91
N THR A 120 3.24 -22.44 48.66
CA THR A 120 3.62 -21.80 47.40
C THR A 120 4.39 -20.50 47.69
N PRO A 121 5.35 -20.08 46.86
CA PRO A 121 6.06 -18.80 47.06
C PRO A 121 5.17 -17.57 46.85
N TRP A 122 3.95 -17.75 46.33
CA TRP A 122 3.06 -16.65 45.98
C TRP A 122 2.13 -16.20 47.10
N MET A 123 2.02 -16.98 48.18
CA MET A 123 1.14 -16.71 49.34
C MET A 123 1.74 -17.24 50.65
N ASP A 124 1.43 -16.55 51.74
CA ASP A 124 2.00 -16.85 53.07
C ASP A 124 1.27 -17.98 53.83
N HIS A 125 0.36 -18.71 53.16
CA HIS A 125 -0.41 -19.83 53.75
C HIS A 125 -0.57 -20.97 52.73
N GLU A 126 -0.77 -22.18 53.23
CA GLU A 126 -1.03 -23.35 52.37
C GLU A 126 -2.37 -23.20 51.63
N ILE A 127 -2.35 -23.57 50.35
CA ILE A 127 -3.52 -23.55 49.48
C ILE A 127 -3.67 -24.88 48.74
N PRO A 128 -4.86 -25.19 48.21
CA PRO A 128 -5.04 -26.37 47.37
C PRO A 128 -4.04 -26.39 46.21
N MET A 129 -3.49 -27.56 45.91
CA MET A 129 -2.52 -27.76 44.82
C MET A 129 -3.03 -27.23 43.47
N THR A 130 -4.32 -27.37 43.20
CA THR A 130 -5.00 -26.82 42.01
C THR A 130 -4.89 -25.30 41.95
N GLN A 131 -5.13 -24.61 43.07
CA GLN A 131 -5.05 -23.16 43.16
C GLN A 131 -3.61 -22.65 43.07
N ALA A 132 -2.65 -23.38 43.66
CA ALA A 132 -1.22 -23.05 43.55
C ALA A 132 -0.71 -23.18 42.11
N ALA A 133 -1.13 -24.23 41.42
CA ALA A 133 -0.83 -24.48 40.02
C ALA A 133 -1.34 -23.34 39.12
N GLU A 134 -2.59 -22.92 39.32
CA GLU A 134 -3.21 -21.83 38.56
C GLU A 134 -2.51 -20.49 38.82
N LEU A 135 -2.33 -20.11 40.09
CA LEU A 135 -1.70 -18.84 40.46
C LEU A 135 -0.25 -18.76 39.96
N GLY A 136 0.50 -19.85 40.08
CA GLY A 136 1.88 -19.92 39.62
C GLY A 136 1.98 -19.83 38.10
N THR A 137 1.11 -20.56 37.38
CA THR A 137 1.09 -20.54 35.92
C THR A 137 0.72 -19.16 35.38
N GLN A 138 -0.30 -18.52 35.95
CA GLN A 138 -0.70 -17.16 35.54
C GLN A 138 0.44 -16.15 35.74
N LYS A 139 1.07 -16.13 36.92
CA LYS A 139 2.18 -15.20 37.19
C LYS A 139 3.39 -15.43 36.28
N VAL A 140 3.77 -16.70 36.09
CA VAL A 140 4.96 -17.05 35.32
C VAL A 140 4.77 -16.80 33.82
N ILE A 141 3.59 -17.09 33.29
CA ILE A 141 3.25 -16.71 31.92
C ILE A 141 3.29 -15.18 31.81
N THR A 142 2.61 -14.45 32.69
CA THR A 142 2.46 -12.99 32.62
C THR A 142 3.81 -12.26 32.73
N ASP A 143 4.63 -12.65 33.70
CA ASP A 143 5.80 -11.86 34.11
C ASP A 143 7.10 -12.36 33.47
N HIS A 144 7.15 -13.61 33.00
CA HIS A 144 8.42 -14.27 32.63
C HIS A 144 8.42 -14.97 31.27
N SER A 145 7.30 -15.05 30.55
CA SER A 145 7.27 -15.63 29.19
C SER A 145 7.17 -14.54 28.12
N THR A 146 7.98 -14.64 27.07
CA THR A 146 7.87 -13.79 25.88
C THR A 146 6.96 -14.40 24.82
N ILE A 147 6.89 -15.74 24.75
CA ILE A 147 5.97 -16.51 23.90
C ILE A 147 5.30 -17.64 24.68
N GLY A 148 4.10 -18.04 24.26
CA GLY A 148 3.34 -19.15 24.85
C GLY A 148 3.25 -20.37 23.94
N ILE A 149 3.29 -21.57 24.52
CA ILE A 149 2.97 -22.82 23.83
C ILE A 149 1.96 -23.57 24.69
N VAL A 150 0.73 -23.70 24.17
CA VAL A 150 -0.31 -24.51 24.80
C VAL A 150 -0.17 -25.94 24.31
N VAL A 151 -0.05 -26.91 25.20
CA VAL A 151 -0.02 -28.33 24.84
C VAL A 151 -1.30 -29.01 25.33
N THR A 152 -2.12 -29.45 24.38
CA THR A 152 -3.33 -30.26 24.58
C THR A 152 -3.15 -31.64 23.94
N THR A 153 -4.17 -32.50 23.95
CA THR A 153 -4.10 -33.85 23.36
C THR A 153 -5.43 -34.29 22.78
N ASP A 154 -5.38 -35.19 21.79
CA ASP A 154 -6.52 -35.88 21.20
C ASP A 154 -7.01 -37.10 22.03
N GLY A 155 -6.40 -37.32 23.20
CA GLY A 155 -6.68 -38.44 24.11
C GLY A 155 -5.90 -39.71 23.80
N THR A 156 -4.92 -39.67 22.88
CA THR A 156 -4.10 -40.85 22.53
C THR A 156 -2.83 -41.01 23.37
N ILE A 157 -2.42 -39.96 24.09
CA ILE A 157 -1.10 -39.89 24.76
C ILE A 157 -1.15 -40.36 26.22
N ALA A 158 -2.26 -40.11 26.89
CA ALA A 158 -2.51 -40.55 28.25
C ALA A 158 -3.79 -41.37 28.25
N ASP A 159 -3.93 -42.31 29.19
CA ASP A 159 -5.16 -43.10 29.37
C ASP A 159 -6.31 -42.23 29.96
N ILE A 160 -6.50 -41.02 29.43
CA ILE A 160 -7.51 -40.03 29.79
C ILE A 160 -8.21 -39.66 28.47
N PRO A 161 -9.55 -39.75 28.41
CA PRO A 161 -10.30 -39.45 27.19
C PRO A 161 -10.23 -37.96 26.83
N ARG A 162 -10.39 -37.62 25.55
CA ARG A 162 -10.28 -36.23 25.03
C ARG A 162 -11.24 -35.27 25.75
N GLU A 163 -12.42 -35.76 26.05
CA GLU A 163 -13.54 -35.01 26.62
C GLU A 163 -13.16 -34.36 27.96
N ASP A 164 -12.31 -35.04 28.75
CA ASP A 164 -11.82 -34.53 30.03
C ASP A 164 -10.89 -33.31 29.88
N TYR A 165 -10.35 -33.06 28.68
CA TYR A 165 -9.40 -31.98 28.41
C TYR A 165 -10.06 -30.70 27.90
N LEU A 166 -11.30 -30.75 27.42
CA LEU A 166 -11.94 -29.65 26.67
C LEU A 166 -12.07 -28.37 27.51
N GLU A 167 -12.57 -28.49 28.75
CA GLU A 167 -12.77 -27.34 29.64
C GLU A 167 -11.44 -26.66 30.01
N ALA A 168 -10.42 -27.47 30.33
CA ALA A 168 -9.09 -26.97 30.67
C ALA A 168 -8.37 -26.36 29.45
N GLU A 169 -8.59 -26.90 28.25
CA GLU A 169 -8.08 -26.33 27.01
C GLU A 169 -8.69 -24.98 26.69
N GLU A 170 -10.02 -24.88 26.69
CA GLU A 170 -10.76 -23.63 26.44
C GLU A 170 -10.27 -22.53 27.39
N ARG A 171 -10.23 -22.85 28.69
CA ARG A 171 -9.79 -21.91 29.72
C ARG A 171 -8.38 -21.37 29.48
N VAL A 172 -7.41 -22.25 29.18
CA VAL A 172 -6.01 -21.85 28.95
C VAL A 172 -5.88 -20.93 27.74
N ILE A 173 -6.58 -21.27 26.65
CA ILE A 173 -6.55 -20.50 25.40
C ILE A 173 -7.13 -19.10 25.63
N GLU A 174 -8.28 -19.00 26.30
CA GLU A 174 -8.91 -17.71 26.57
C GLU A 174 -8.11 -16.85 27.55
N GLU A 175 -7.48 -17.45 28.57
CA GLU A 175 -6.58 -16.74 29.47
C GLU A 175 -5.36 -16.16 28.72
N LEU A 176 -4.74 -16.92 27.81
CA LEU A 176 -3.61 -16.43 27.00
C LEU A 176 -4.01 -15.31 26.03
N LYS A 177 -5.19 -15.42 25.39
CA LYS A 177 -5.74 -14.35 24.55
C LYS A 177 -5.95 -13.07 25.36
N ALA A 178 -6.55 -13.18 26.54
CA ALA A 178 -6.80 -12.02 27.41
C ALA A 178 -5.51 -11.33 27.86
N MET A 179 -4.40 -12.08 27.96
CA MET A 179 -3.07 -11.53 28.26
C MET A 179 -2.38 -10.88 27.05
N GLY A 180 -2.90 -11.07 25.83
CA GLY A 180 -2.32 -10.51 24.60
C GLY A 180 -0.93 -11.05 24.25
N LYS A 181 -0.57 -12.23 24.77
CA LYS A 181 0.72 -12.87 24.47
C LYS A 181 0.62 -13.69 23.19
N PRO A 182 1.63 -13.67 22.31
CA PRO A 182 1.66 -14.56 21.15
C PRO A 182 1.82 -16.01 21.61
N PHE A 183 0.95 -16.89 21.13
CA PHE A 183 1.01 -18.31 21.47
C PHE A 183 0.49 -19.22 20.35
N VAL A 184 0.94 -20.47 20.35
CA VAL A 184 0.41 -21.53 19.50
C VAL A 184 -0.16 -22.68 20.34
N VAL A 185 -1.08 -23.43 19.76
CA VAL A 185 -1.65 -24.63 20.37
C VAL A 185 -1.09 -25.87 19.70
N LEU A 186 -0.52 -26.78 20.48
CA LEU A 186 -0.03 -28.08 20.04
C LEU A 186 -1.02 -29.15 20.46
N LEU A 187 -1.67 -29.78 19.49
CA LEU A 187 -2.45 -30.99 19.69
C LEU A 187 -1.50 -32.19 19.68
N ASN A 188 -1.10 -32.63 20.88
CA ASN A 188 -0.22 -33.78 21.01
C ASN A 188 -0.99 -35.09 20.75
N SER A 189 -0.55 -35.85 19.76
CA SER A 189 -1.15 -37.09 19.30
C SER A 189 -0.10 -38.15 19.01
N ALA A 190 -0.43 -39.42 19.27
CA ALA A 190 0.38 -40.54 18.85
C ALA A 190 0.40 -40.69 17.31
N GLN A 191 -0.64 -40.17 16.62
CA GLN A 191 -0.82 -40.24 15.18
C GLN A 191 -1.27 -38.87 14.64
N PRO A 192 -0.37 -37.86 14.62
CA PRO A 192 -0.72 -36.48 14.31
C PRO A 192 -1.29 -36.30 12.89
N TYR A 193 -0.92 -37.17 11.95
CA TYR A 193 -1.40 -37.13 10.56
C TYR A 193 -2.67 -37.95 10.31
N SER A 194 -3.31 -38.49 11.35
CA SER A 194 -4.58 -39.21 11.19
C SER A 194 -5.73 -38.23 10.93
N ASP A 195 -6.75 -38.67 10.18
CA ASP A 195 -7.95 -37.86 9.91
C ASP A 195 -8.59 -37.31 11.18
N ARG A 196 -8.59 -38.11 12.27
CA ARG A 196 -9.11 -37.70 13.58
C ARG A 196 -8.29 -36.56 14.18
N ALA A 197 -6.97 -36.67 14.20
CA ALA A 197 -6.11 -35.63 14.79
C ALA A 197 -6.19 -34.33 13.98
N GLN A 198 -6.21 -34.43 12.65
CA GLN A 198 -6.36 -33.27 11.76
C GLN A 198 -7.72 -32.59 11.92
N ALA A 199 -8.81 -33.36 12.05
CA ALA A 199 -10.13 -32.78 12.31
C ALA A 199 -10.17 -32.03 13.65
N ILE A 200 -9.63 -32.62 14.73
CA ILE A 200 -9.58 -31.95 16.05
C ILE A 200 -8.70 -30.69 16.00
N GLN A 201 -7.56 -30.74 15.30
CA GLN A 201 -6.69 -29.57 15.13
C GLN A 201 -7.41 -28.44 14.39
N ALA A 202 -8.14 -28.76 13.32
CA ALA A 202 -8.91 -27.78 12.56
C ALA A 202 -10.06 -27.19 13.40
N ASP A 203 -10.76 -28.02 14.17
CA ASP A 203 -11.83 -27.59 15.08
C ASP A 203 -11.29 -26.59 16.13
N ILE A 204 -10.15 -26.90 16.77
CA ILE A 204 -9.49 -26.00 17.74
C ILE A 204 -9.09 -24.68 17.05
N ALA A 205 -8.45 -24.77 15.88
CA ALA A 205 -8.00 -23.59 15.14
C ALA A 205 -9.16 -22.66 14.78
N GLN A 206 -10.27 -23.23 14.29
CA GLN A 206 -11.45 -22.49 13.90
C GLN A 206 -12.23 -21.93 15.10
N GLN A 207 -12.52 -22.78 16.10
CA GLN A 207 -13.32 -22.41 17.27
C GLN A 207 -12.67 -21.27 18.05
N TYR A 208 -11.36 -21.38 18.28
CA TYR A 208 -10.65 -20.40 19.08
C TYR A 208 -9.92 -19.35 18.24
N GLN A 209 -9.92 -19.43 16.91
CA GLN A 209 -9.14 -18.53 16.05
C GLN A 209 -7.67 -18.48 16.51
N VAL A 210 -7.01 -19.63 16.61
CA VAL A 210 -5.60 -19.78 17.04
C VAL A 210 -4.83 -20.64 16.05
N THR A 211 -3.54 -20.43 15.92
CA THR A 211 -2.68 -21.38 15.20
C THR A 211 -2.59 -22.66 16.02
N CYS A 212 -3.09 -23.77 15.46
CA CYS A 212 -3.01 -25.09 16.06
C CYS A 212 -2.18 -26.03 15.18
N LEU A 213 -1.30 -26.83 15.78
CA LEU A 213 -0.49 -27.82 15.09
C LEU A 213 -0.68 -29.20 15.74
N ALA A 214 -1.00 -30.21 14.93
CA ALA A 214 -1.01 -31.60 15.39
C ALA A 214 0.41 -32.16 15.34
N VAL A 215 0.95 -32.58 16.50
CA VAL A 215 2.33 -33.04 16.62
C VAL A 215 2.42 -34.27 17.51
N ASN A 216 3.51 -35.04 17.37
CA ASN A 216 3.87 -36.06 18.34
C ASN A 216 5.06 -35.57 19.16
N CYS A 217 4.82 -35.16 20.40
CA CYS A 217 5.87 -34.61 21.25
C CYS A 217 6.99 -35.62 21.58
N LEU A 218 6.78 -36.94 21.44
CA LEU A 218 7.82 -37.95 21.69
C LEU A 218 8.83 -38.06 20.55
N THR A 219 8.39 -37.80 19.32
CA THR A 219 9.17 -37.91 18.08
C THR A 219 9.36 -36.54 17.43
N LEU A 220 9.42 -35.48 18.23
CA LEU A 220 9.60 -34.11 17.78
C LEU A 220 10.98 -33.97 17.10
N ASP A 221 10.97 -33.73 15.80
CA ASP A 221 12.17 -33.45 15.00
C ASP A 221 12.35 -31.94 14.78
N GLU A 222 13.47 -31.57 14.18
CA GLU A 222 13.88 -30.19 13.93
C GLU A 222 12.86 -29.46 13.04
N GLU A 223 12.41 -30.09 11.96
CA GLU A 223 11.42 -29.54 11.03
C GLU A 223 10.09 -29.22 11.74
N THR A 224 9.62 -30.11 12.63
CA THR A 224 8.42 -29.85 13.43
C THR A 224 8.63 -28.68 14.38
N VAL A 225 9.81 -28.55 15.00
CA VAL A 225 10.08 -27.41 15.90
C VAL A 225 10.13 -26.09 15.12
N GLU A 226 10.74 -26.07 13.95
CA GLU A 226 10.74 -24.91 13.06
C GLU A 226 9.32 -24.49 12.67
N ALA A 227 8.45 -25.47 12.35
CA ALA A 227 7.04 -25.20 12.07
C ALA A 227 6.31 -24.58 13.29
N ILE A 228 6.60 -25.05 14.50
CA ILE A 228 6.04 -24.51 15.74
C ILE A 228 6.49 -23.06 15.95
N LEU A 229 7.78 -22.79 15.83
CA LEU A 229 8.36 -21.46 16.01
C LEU A 229 7.88 -20.48 14.93
N SER A 230 7.76 -20.94 13.68
CA SER A 230 7.13 -20.18 12.60
C SER A 230 5.67 -19.86 12.91
N GLY A 231 4.90 -20.83 13.40
CA GLY A 231 3.52 -20.59 13.86
C GLY A 231 3.45 -19.53 14.95
N VAL A 232 4.39 -19.54 15.91
CA VAL A 232 4.47 -18.49 16.96
C VAL A 232 4.77 -17.13 16.34
N LEU A 233 5.68 -17.05 15.38
CA LEU A 233 5.98 -15.80 14.67
C LEU A 233 4.75 -15.18 14.01
N HIS A 234 3.88 -16.00 13.43
CA HIS A 234 2.65 -15.53 12.80
C HIS A 234 1.60 -14.99 13.79
N GLU A 235 1.71 -15.35 15.08
CA GLU A 235 0.83 -14.91 16.16
C GLU A 235 1.29 -13.60 16.82
N PHE A 236 2.48 -13.12 16.46
CA PHE A 236 2.96 -11.85 16.97
C PHE A 236 2.14 -10.66 16.42
N PRO A 237 1.94 -9.60 17.22
CA PRO A 237 1.25 -8.40 16.77
C PRO A 237 1.89 -7.77 15.53
N MET A 238 1.10 -7.50 14.51
CA MET A 238 1.55 -6.75 13.34
C MET A 238 1.91 -5.31 13.77
N LYS A 239 3.04 -4.79 13.28
CA LYS A 239 3.43 -3.40 13.55
C LYS A 239 3.07 -2.45 12.42
N GLN A 240 3.15 -2.92 11.18
CA GLN A 240 2.92 -2.08 10.02
C GLN A 240 2.44 -2.92 8.83
N LEU A 241 1.42 -2.42 8.13
CA LEU A 241 0.99 -2.89 6.82
C LEU A 241 1.33 -1.83 5.79
N GLU A 242 2.19 -2.18 4.83
CA GLU A 242 2.56 -1.34 3.71
C GLU A 242 1.77 -1.76 2.47
N LEU A 243 0.90 -0.87 1.99
CA LEU A 243 0.10 -1.08 0.79
C LEU A 243 0.64 -0.22 -0.34
N PHE A 244 1.10 -0.87 -1.39
CA PHE A 244 1.56 -0.20 -2.61
C PHE A 244 0.44 -0.14 -3.63
N LEU A 245 0.13 1.09 -4.05
CA LEU A 245 -0.90 1.39 -5.04
C LEU A 245 -0.26 1.73 -6.39
N PRO A 246 -1.01 1.66 -7.51
CA PRO A 246 -0.50 2.09 -8.79
C PRO A 246 -0.15 3.59 -8.77
N SER A 247 0.99 3.97 -9.34
CA SER A 247 1.53 5.34 -9.26
C SER A 247 0.60 6.43 -9.84
N TRP A 248 -0.26 6.07 -10.79
CA TRP A 248 -1.24 7.01 -11.35
C TRP A 248 -2.32 7.40 -10.32
N VAL A 249 -2.59 6.54 -9.34
CA VAL A 249 -3.49 6.84 -8.22
C VAL A 249 -2.89 7.95 -7.37
N ASP A 250 -1.57 7.95 -7.12
CA ASP A 250 -0.93 8.97 -6.27
C ASP A 250 -1.17 10.39 -6.78
N VAL A 251 -1.20 10.57 -8.11
CA VAL A 251 -1.40 11.86 -8.79
C VAL A 251 -2.86 12.36 -8.74
N LEU A 252 -3.79 11.56 -8.21
CA LEU A 252 -5.19 11.97 -8.06
C LEU A 252 -5.37 12.94 -6.87
N PRO A 253 -6.24 13.97 -6.98
CA PRO A 253 -6.73 14.73 -5.84
C PRO A 253 -7.23 13.82 -4.73
N PHE A 254 -7.10 14.30 -3.50
CA PHE A 254 -7.48 13.54 -2.32
C PHE A 254 -8.98 13.19 -2.30
N ASP A 255 -9.82 14.09 -2.81
CA ASP A 255 -11.27 13.94 -2.92
C ASP A 255 -11.72 13.12 -4.14
N HIS A 256 -10.78 12.53 -4.90
CA HIS A 256 -11.12 11.71 -6.05
C HIS A 256 -11.92 10.46 -5.61
N PRO A 257 -13.03 10.11 -6.31
CA PRO A 257 -13.86 8.97 -5.94
C PRO A 257 -13.11 7.65 -5.80
N ILE A 258 -12.19 7.37 -6.74
CA ILE A 258 -11.32 6.17 -6.71
C ILE A 258 -10.51 6.10 -5.41
N LYS A 259 -9.86 7.19 -4.99
CA LYS A 259 -9.10 7.22 -3.73
C LYS A 259 -10.00 7.00 -2.52
N SER A 260 -11.15 7.67 -2.48
CA SER A 260 -12.09 7.58 -1.37
C SER A 260 -12.64 6.16 -1.20
N GLN A 261 -13.01 5.50 -2.30
CA GLN A 261 -13.46 4.11 -2.30
C GLN A 261 -12.34 3.16 -1.89
N LEU A 262 -11.16 3.29 -2.49
CA LEU A 262 -10.00 2.44 -2.20
C LEU A 262 -9.58 2.53 -0.73
N TYR A 263 -9.42 3.73 -0.18
CA TYR A 263 -9.09 3.90 1.23
C TYR A 263 -10.21 3.44 2.17
N GLY A 264 -11.47 3.56 1.75
CA GLY A 264 -12.61 3.00 2.46
C GLY A 264 -12.54 1.47 2.57
N MET A 265 -12.29 0.79 1.46
CA MET A 265 -12.13 -0.67 1.43
C MET A 265 -10.92 -1.12 2.24
N ILE A 266 -9.76 -0.48 2.07
CA ILE A 266 -8.55 -0.76 2.85
C ILE A 266 -8.84 -0.63 4.34
N ARG A 267 -9.51 0.45 4.76
CA ARG A 267 -9.83 0.66 6.18
C ARG A 267 -10.82 -0.39 6.71
N GLN A 268 -11.75 -0.85 5.89
CA GLN A 268 -12.70 -1.88 6.26
C GLN A 268 -12.01 -3.22 6.50
N GLU A 269 -11.19 -3.67 5.54
CA GLU A 269 -10.59 -5.01 5.59
C GLU A 269 -9.33 -5.05 6.50
N ALA A 270 -8.53 -3.97 6.52
CA ALA A 270 -7.32 -3.91 7.35
C ALA A 270 -7.58 -3.37 8.78
N GLY A 271 -8.77 -2.84 9.06
CA GLY A 271 -9.07 -2.15 10.32
C GLY A 271 -9.10 -3.05 11.57
N GLY A 272 -9.26 -4.37 11.37
CA GLY A 272 -9.30 -5.37 12.44
C GLY A 272 -8.04 -6.24 12.54
N LEU A 273 -6.96 -5.89 11.82
CA LEU A 273 -5.74 -6.67 11.83
C LEU A 273 -4.97 -6.50 13.14
N GLU A 274 -4.76 -7.61 13.86
CA GLU A 274 -3.97 -7.61 15.08
C GLU A 274 -2.65 -8.36 14.89
N ARG A 275 -2.66 -9.50 14.20
CA ARG A 275 -1.53 -10.43 14.10
C ARG A 275 -1.08 -10.60 12.66
N LEU A 276 0.15 -11.07 12.46
CA LEU A 276 0.72 -11.26 11.13
C LEU A 276 -0.11 -12.20 10.25
N ARG A 277 -0.58 -13.33 10.80
CA ARG A 277 -1.44 -14.29 10.07
C ARG A 277 -2.74 -13.67 9.56
N ASP A 278 -3.28 -12.66 10.24
CA ASP A 278 -4.59 -12.08 9.90
C ASP A 278 -4.50 -11.35 8.54
N THR A 279 -3.28 -10.95 8.15
CA THR A 279 -3.01 -10.22 6.91
C THR A 279 -3.36 -11.02 5.66
N GLU A 280 -3.18 -12.35 5.68
CA GLU A 280 -3.50 -13.19 4.52
C GLU A 280 -4.98 -13.11 4.19
N ALA A 281 -5.84 -13.29 5.19
CA ALA A 281 -7.29 -13.21 5.02
C ALA A 281 -7.76 -11.80 4.60
N ALA A 282 -7.16 -10.74 5.16
CA ALA A 282 -7.51 -9.37 4.78
C ALA A 282 -7.08 -9.03 3.34
N VAL A 283 -5.92 -9.49 2.89
CA VAL A 283 -5.46 -9.28 1.51
C VAL A 283 -6.29 -10.11 0.53
N GLU A 284 -6.66 -11.34 0.88
CA GLU A 284 -7.57 -12.16 0.08
C GLU A 284 -8.96 -11.52 -0.03
N ALA A 285 -9.49 -10.94 1.06
CA ALA A 285 -10.75 -10.20 1.04
C ALA A 285 -10.68 -8.96 0.12
N LEU A 286 -9.53 -8.28 0.06
CA LEU A 286 -9.29 -7.19 -0.89
C LEU A 286 -9.21 -7.69 -2.34
N ASP A 287 -8.54 -8.82 -2.59
CA ASP A 287 -8.39 -9.43 -3.92
C ASP A 287 -9.75 -9.81 -4.54
N GLN A 288 -10.74 -10.13 -3.71
CA GLN A 288 -12.10 -10.48 -4.13
C GLN A 288 -13.00 -9.28 -4.48
N ARG A 289 -12.51 -8.04 -4.34
CA ARG A 289 -13.28 -6.81 -4.63
C ARG A 289 -13.28 -6.51 -6.13
N GLU A 290 -14.44 -6.14 -6.69
CA GLU A 290 -14.56 -5.82 -8.13
C GLU A 290 -13.70 -4.62 -8.55
N GLU A 291 -13.45 -3.70 -7.63
CA GLU A 291 -12.64 -2.51 -7.87
C GLU A 291 -11.13 -2.79 -7.87
N ILE A 292 -10.71 -3.99 -7.45
CA ILE A 292 -9.31 -4.42 -7.35
C ILE A 292 -9.10 -5.51 -8.40
N ALA A 293 -8.03 -5.37 -9.19
CA ALA A 293 -7.66 -6.37 -10.19
C ALA A 293 -6.82 -7.49 -9.58
N SER A 294 -5.94 -7.12 -8.64
CA SER A 294 -5.20 -8.08 -7.81
C SER A 294 -4.76 -7.44 -6.49
N ALA A 295 -4.71 -8.22 -5.42
CA ALA A 295 -4.09 -7.85 -4.15
C ALA A 295 -3.23 -9.02 -3.65
N GLN A 296 -1.94 -8.76 -3.45
CA GLN A 296 -0.99 -9.82 -3.11
C GLN A 296 0.03 -9.37 -2.07
N ILE A 297 0.31 -10.25 -1.10
CA ILE A 297 1.43 -10.07 -0.17
C ILE A 297 2.72 -10.37 -0.94
N THR A 298 3.62 -9.38 -1.01
CA THR A 298 4.91 -9.53 -1.71
C THR A 298 6.05 -9.79 -0.74
N ARG A 299 5.92 -9.35 0.51
CA ARG A 299 6.90 -9.60 1.58
C ARG A 299 6.21 -9.65 2.94
N MET A 300 6.60 -10.62 3.76
CA MET A 300 6.27 -10.66 5.18
C MET A 300 7.57 -10.74 5.98
N ASP A 301 7.83 -9.72 6.78
CA ASP A 301 9.01 -9.62 7.64
C ASP A 301 8.57 -9.88 9.10
N MET A 302 8.76 -11.13 9.53
CA MET A 302 8.25 -11.62 10.82
C MET A 302 8.97 -10.96 12.00
N GLY A 303 10.29 -10.73 11.90
CA GLY A 303 11.09 -10.10 12.95
C GLY A 303 10.71 -8.64 13.21
N SER A 304 10.56 -7.84 12.15
CA SER A 304 10.10 -6.45 12.29
C SER A 304 8.59 -6.35 12.54
N GLY A 305 7.81 -7.31 12.06
CA GLY A 305 6.34 -7.28 12.07
C GLY A 305 5.76 -6.38 10.96
N VAL A 306 6.48 -6.25 9.85
CA VAL A 306 6.07 -5.45 8.69
C VAL A 306 5.60 -6.38 7.58
N VAL A 307 4.39 -6.15 7.07
CA VAL A 307 3.86 -6.85 5.89
C VAL A 307 3.73 -5.87 4.75
N THR A 308 4.18 -6.27 3.57
CA THR A 308 4.07 -5.50 2.35
C THR A 308 3.14 -6.21 1.38
N ALA A 309 2.12 -5.49 0.91
CA ALA A 309 1.22 -5.95 -0.13
C ALA A 309 1.12 -4.92 -1.28
N VAL A 310 0.89 -5.43 -2.48
CA VAL A 310 0.67 -4.63 -3.69
C VAL A 310 -0.78 -4.81 -4.11
N LEU A 311 -1.43 -3.68 -4.40
CA LEU A 311 -2.78 -3.64 -4.98
C LEU A 311 -2.67 -3.14 -6.41
N GLU A 312 -3.26 -3.88 -7.33
CA GLU A 312 -3.47 -3.47 -8.71
C GLU A 312 -4.93 -3.13 -8.93
N LEU A 313 -5.17 -2.09 -9.73
CA LEU A 313 -6.52 -1.67 -10.10
C LEU A 313 -6.79 -2.05 -11.57
N PRO A 314 -8.06 -2.30 -11.93
CA PRO A 314 -8.44 -2.53 -13.32
C PRO A 314 -7.91 -1.42 -14.24
N ARG A 315 -7.30 -1.83 -15.37
CA ARG A 315 -6.76 -0.87 -16.35
C ARG A 315 -7.82 0.07 -16.93
N SER A 316 -9.09 -0.36 -16.98
CA SER A 316 -10.21 0.49 -17.39
C SER A 316 -10.32 1.76 -16.55
N LEU A 317 -10.13 1.67 -15.23
CA LEU A 317 -10.18 2.83 -14.33
C LEU A 317 -9.09 3.86 -14.63
N PHE A 318 -7.91 3.40 -15.05
CA PHE A 318 -6.84 4.29 -15.49
C PHE A 318 -7.26 5.07 -16.73
N TYR A 319 -7.78 4.39 -17.77
CA TYR A 319 -8.19 5.07 -19.00
C TYR A 319 -9.35 6.04 -18.77
N GLU A 320 -10.38 5.63 -18.01
CA GLU A 320 -11.49 6.50 -17.62
C GLU A 320 -10.99 7.77 -16.90
N THR A 321 -10.03 7.61 -15.98
CA THR A 321 -9.42 8.73 -15.26
C THR A 321 -8.68 9.69 -16.20
N VAL A 322 -7.87 9.15 -17.11
CA VAL A 322 -7.15 9.99 -18.09
C VAL A 322 -8.16 10.69 -19.01
N SER A 323 -9.17 9.97 -19.49
CA SER A 323 -10.22 10.53 -20.34
C SER A 323 -10.95 11.68 -19.70
N GLN A 324 -11.40 11.52 -18.45
CA GLN A 324 -12.11 12.56 -17.71
C GLN A 324 -11.26 13.81 -17.51
N ARG A 325 -9.94 13.67 -17.30
CA ARG A 325 -9.04 14.80 -17.08
C ARG A 325 -8.60 15.52 -18.33
N CYS A 326 -8.28 14.76 -19.37
CA CYS A 326 -7.79 15.31 -20.62
C CYS A 326 -8.95 15.79 -21.51
N GLY A 327 -10.19 15.37 -21.24
CA GLY A 327 -11.33 15.59 -22.12
C GLY A 327 -11.19 14.84 -23.44
N LEU A 328 -10.45 13.72 -23.44
CA LEU A 328 -10.17 12.89 -24.61
C LEU A 328 -10.79 11.51 -24.41
N GLU A 329 -11.37 10.92 -25.44
CA GLU A 329 -11.82 9.53 -25.37
C GLU A 329 -10.61 8.59 -25.52
N ILE A 330 -10.33 7.81 -24.48
CA ILE A 330 -9.22 6.86 -24.39
C ILE A 330 -9.77 5.59 -23.77
N HIS A 331 -9.77 4.49 -24.53
CA HIS A 331 -10.30 3.21 -24.05
C HIS A 331 -9.21 2.18 -23.79
N ASP A 332 -8.06 2.31 -24.44
CA ASP A 332 -6.94 1.39 -24.33
C ASP A 332 -5.57 2.07 -24.54
N ASP A 333 -4.50 1.26 -24.45
CA ASP A 333 -3.12 1.71 -24.67
C ASP A 333 -2.92 2.26 -26.10
N GLY A 334 -3.64 1.73 -27.09
CA GLY A 334 -3.55 2.16 -28.49
C GLY A 334 -4.12 3.56 -28.68
N ASP A 335 -5.30 3.83 -28.12
CA ASP A 335 -5.92 5.15 -28.09
C ASP A 335 -5.00 6.15 -27.38
N LEU A 336 -4.45 5.78 -26.23
CA LEU A 336 -3.55 6.64 -25.45
C LEU A 336 -2.31 7.03 -26.26
N ILE A 337 -1.65 6.06 -26.90
CA ILE A 337 -0.49 6.31 -27.76
C ILE A 337 -0.88 7.20 -28.94
N GLY A 338 -2.03 6.94 -29.56
CA GLY A 338 -2.56 7.74 -30.67
C GLY A 338 -2.74 9.21 -30.29
N GLN A 339 -3.38 9.47 -29.14
CA GLN A 339 -3.57 10.83 -28.61
C GLN A 339 -2.23 11.50 -28.30
N LEU A 340 -1.29 10.80 -27.67
CA LEU A 340 0.03 11.35 -27.35
C LEU A 340 0.82 11.74 -28.61
N VAL A 341 0.76 10.92 -29.67
CA VAL A 341 1.40 11.23 -30.96
C VAL A 341 0.76 12.46 -31.61
N GLN A 342 -0.57 12.56 -31.57
CA GLN A 342 -1.28 13.72 -32.08
C GLN A 342 -0.93 14.99 -31.30
N MET A 343 -0.93 14.93 -29.97
CA MET A 343 -0.54 16.04 -29.09
C MET A 343 0.92 16.46 -29.33
N ALA A 344 1.85 15.52 -29.49
CA ALA A 344 3.24 15.82 -29.81
C ALA A 344 3.38 16.53 -31.17
N SER A 345 2.61 16.10 -32.18
CA SER A 345 2.56 16.76 -33.49
C SER A 345 2.02 18.19 -33.39
N MET A 346 0.91 18.38 -32.65
CA MET A 346 0.32 19.69 -32.43
C MET A 346 1.25 20.62 -31.66
N LYS A 347 1.92 20.11 -30.61
CA LYS A 347 2.90 20.87 -29.83
C LYS A 347 4.04 21.40 -30.70
N ARG A 348 4.65 20.56 -31.55
CA ARG A 348 5.71 21.00 -32.46
C ARG A 348 5.24 22.09 -33.43
N LYS A 349 4.01 21.99 -33.95
CA LYS A 349 3.45 23.03 -34.83
C LYS A 349 3.19 24.33 -34.07
N TYR A 350 2.71 24.24 -32.84
CA TYR A 350 2.47 25.41 -31.99
C TYR A 350 3.77 26.09 -31.57
N GLU A 351 4.80 25.33 -31.17
CA GLU A 351 6.13 25.85 -30.80
C GLU A 351 6.74 26.72 -31.91
N LYS A 352 6.49 26.40 -33.19
CA LYS A 352 6.92 27.24 -34.32
C LYS A 352 6.31 28.64 -34.29
N VAL A 353 5.05 28.77 -33.86
CA VAL A 353 4.28 30.02 -33.95
C VAL A 353 4.14 30.76 -32.61
N GLU A 354 4.41 30.10 -31.49
CA GLU A 354 4.21 30.61 -30.13
C GLU A 354 4.89 31.98 -29.92
N GLN A 355 6.16 32.11 -30.30
CA GLN A 355 6.89 33.38 -30.15
C GLN A 355 6.30 34.49 -31.02
N ALA A 356 5.87 34.16 -32.25
CA ALA A 356 5.25 35.13 -33.14
C ALA A 356 3.90 35.60 -32.60
N LEU A 357 3.09 34.70 -32.03
CA LEU A 357 1.82 35.06 -31.39
C LEU A 357 2.04 36.01 -30.20
N ALA A 358 3.02 35.71 -29.34
CA ALA A 358 3.37 36.60 -28.23
C ALA A 358 3.79 38.01 -28.71
N GLN A 359 4.56 38.09 -29.80
CA GLN A 359 4.95 39.36 -30.41
C GLN A 359 3.75 40.14 -30.98
N VAL A 360 2.77 39.45 -31.59
CA VAL A 360 1.54 40.08 -32.08
C VAL A 360 0.73 40.67 -30.93
N GLU A 361 0.64 39.96 -29.80
CA GLU A 361 -0.08 40.46 -28.63
C GLU A 361 0.59 41.71 -28.05
N GLU A 362 1.92 41.73 -27.95
CA GLU A 362 2.67 42.84 -27.37
C GLU A 362 2.78 44.04 -28.32
N THR A 363 3.12 43.81 -29.59
CA THR A 363 3.53 44.88 -30.53
C THR A 363 2.56 45.08 -31.69
N GLY A 364 1.60 44.16 -31.88
CA GLY A 364 0.72 44.12 -33.05
C GLY A 364 1.34 43.46 -34.29
N TYR A 365 2.60 43.03 -34.23
CA TYR A 365 3.30 42.39 -35.34
C TYR A 365 4.23 41.27 -34.85
N GLY A 366 4.08 40.08 -35.39
CA GLY A 366 4.92 38.93 -35.05
C GLY A 366 5.47 38.23 -36.27
N ILE A 367 6.67 37.67 -36.13
CA ILE A 367 7.37 36.98 -37.22
C ILE A 367 7.66 35.56 -36.78
N VAL A 368 7.21 34.60 -37.59
CA VAL A 368 7.66 33.20 -37.47
C VAL A 368 8.96 33.09 -38.26
N MET A 369 10.04 32.81 -37.54
CA MET A 369 11.32 32.53 -38.18
C MET A 369 11.27 31.18 -38.88
N PRO A 370 11.72 31.08 -40.15
CA PRO A 370 11.79 29.79 -40.83
C PRO A 370 12.77 28.86 -40.13
N ASP A 371 12.46 27.57 -40.17
CA ASP A 371 13.42 26.57 -39.72
C ASP A 371 14.62 26.52 -40.68
N PRO A 372 15.83 26.18 -40.19
CA PRO A 372 16.99 25.97 -41.06
C PRO A 372 16.75 24.94 -42.18
N GLN A 373 15.83 24.00 -41.97
CA GLN A 373 15.42 22.99 -42.95
C GLN A 373 14.51 23.56 -44.06
N GLU A 374 13.89 24.71 -43.81
CA GLU A 374 13.04 25.44 -44.76
C GLU A 374 13.86 26.44 -45.60
N MET A 375 15.16 26.57 -45.34
CA MET A 375 16.07 27.40 -46.12
C MET A 375 16.60 26.66 -47.35
N THR A 376 16.43 27.26 -48.53
CA THR A 376 17.02 26.78 -49.79
C THR A 376 18.24 27.61 -50.16
N LEU A 377 19.39 26.95 -50.33
CA LEU A 377 20.64 27.57 -50.78
C LEU A 377 20.88 27.25 -52.26
N GLU A 378 20.98 28.27 -53.11
CA GLU A 378 21.34 28.10 -54.52
C GLU A 378 22.85 27.84 -54.67
N GLU A 379 23.26 27.28 -55.81
CA GLU A 379 24.67 27.02 -56.11
C GLU A 379 25.51 28.32 -56.05
N PRO A 380 26.70 28.29 -55.41
CA PRO A 380 27.57 29.45 -55.30
C PRO A 380 28.13 29.89 -56.67
N GLU A 381 27.95 31.16 -57.02
CA GLU A 381 28.50 31.73 -58.26
C GLU A 381 29.76 32.56 -57.98
N ILE A 382 30.82 32.38 -58.77
CA ILE A 382 32.00 33.26 -58.70
C ILE A 382 31.69 34.57 -59.43
N VAL A 383 31.79 35.68 -58.71
CA VAL A 383 31.57 37.02 -59.25
C VAL A 383 32.87 37.80 -59.28
N LYS A 384 33.09 38.55 -60.37
CA LYS A 384 34.29 39.39 -60.54
C LYS A 384 33.88 40.86 -60.58
N GLN A 385 34.36 41.65 -59.61
CA GLN A 385 34.09 43.07 -59.53
C GLN A 385 35.39 43.83 -59.21
N GLY A 386 35.74 44.80 -60.06
CA GLY A 386 36.91 45.69 -59.83
C GLY A 386 38.26 44.97 -59.63
N GLY A 387 38.48 43.84 -60.31
CA GLY A 387 39.74 43.08 -60.21
C GLY A 387 39.82 42.09 -59.02
N ARG A 388 38.77 41.98 -58.19
CA ARG A 388 38.66 41.00 -57.11
C ARG A 388 37.65 39.89 -57.47
N TYR A 389 37.88 38.69 -56.97
CA TYR A 389 36.96 37.55 -57.06
C TYR A 389 36.20 37.42 -55.74
N GLY A 390 34.89 37.23 -55.82
CA GLY A 390 34.02 36.92 -54.68
C GLY A 390 33.12 35.73 -55.00
N VAL A 391 32.49 35.18 -53.98
CA VAL A 391 31.47 34.13 -54.11
C VAL A 391 30.12 34.76 -53.77
N ARG A 392 29.16 34.65 -54.68
CA ARG A 392 27.77 35.04 -54.45
C ARG A 392 27.02 33.81 -53.93
N LEU A 393 26.55 33.91 -52.70
CA LEU A 393 25.63 32.94 -52.10
C LEU A 393 24.23 33.54 -52.13
N LYS A 394 23.25 32.75 -52.57
CA LYS A 394 21.82 33.12 -52.49
C LYS A 394 21.12 32.07 -51.65
N ALA A 395 20.47 32.53 -50.57
CA ALA A 395 19.60 31.71 -49.76
C ALA A 395 18.20 32.34 -49.77
N SER A 396 17.18 31.50 -49.79
CA SER A 396 15.77 31.91 -49.68
C SER A 396 15.08 31.05 -48.64
N ALA A 397 14.12 31.63 -47.93
CA ALA A 397 13.30 30.94 -46.95
C ALA A 397 11.93 31.62 -46.87
N PRO A 398 10.84 30.87 -46.67
CA PRO A 398 9.53 31.47 -46.44
C PRO A 398 9.52 32.22 -45.10
N SER A 399 8.86 33.37 -45.03
CA SER A 399 8.59 34.06 -43.77
C SER A 399 7.08 34.16 -43.55
N ILE A 400 6.62 33.82 -42.34
CA ILE A 400 5.21 34.03 -41.95
C ILE A 400 5.16 35.25 -41.05
N HIS A 401 4.34 36.20 -41.44
CA HIS A 401 4.10 37.42 -40.68
C HIS A 401 2.66 37.42 -40.18
N MET A 402 2.50 37.67 -38.88
CA MET A 402 1.23 37.79 -38.22
C MET A 402 1.03 39.25 -37.84
N MET A 403 -0.16 39.79 -38.10
CA MET A 403 -0.50 41.20 -37.82
C MET A 403 -1.81 41.26 -37.03
N ARG A 404 -1.83 42.03 -35.95
CA ARG A 404 -3.08 42.37 -35.26
C ARG A 404 -3.79 43.48 -36.03
N ALA A 405 -5.06 43.27 -36.34
CA ALA A 405 -5.92 44.27 -36.96
C ALA A 405 -7.08 44.61 -36.01
N ASP A 406 -7.09 45.83 -35.49
CA ASP A 406 -8.14 46.30 -34.58
C ASP A 406 -9.35 46.79 -35.41
N ILE A 407 -10.45 46.03 -35.36
CA ILE A 407 -11.67 46.35 -36.11
C ILE A 407 -12.61 47.16 -35.24
N LYS A 408 -13.02 48.33 -35.75
CA LYS A 408 -14.04 49.17 -35.11
C LYS A 408 -15.38 49.01 -35.82
N THR A 409 -16.43 48.73 -35.05
CA THR A 409 -17.80 48.68 -35.53
C THR A 409 -18.70 49.55 -34.67
N GLU A 410 -19.50 50.36 -35.35
CA GLU A 410 -20.57 51.14 -34.78
C GLU A 410 -21.87 50.56 -35.34
N VAL A 411 -22.83 50.27 -34.46
CA VAL A 411 -24.17 49.80 -34.83
C VAL A 411 -25.13 50.93 -34.51
N SER A 412 -25.74 51.50 -35.55
CA SER A 412 -26.76 52.54 -35.43
C SER A 412 -28.12 51.94 -35.78
N PRO A 413 -28.83 51.30 -34.84
CA PRO A 413 -30.14 50.73 -35.13
C PRO A 413 -31.11 51.86 -35.49
N ILE A 414 -31.88 51.67 -36.57
CA ILE A 414 -32.90 52.64 -36.99
C ILE A 414 -34.08 52.54 -36.02
N MET A 415 -34.31 53.60 -35.25
CA MET A 415 -35.39 53.66 -34.28
C MET A 415 -36.60 54.37 -34.87
N GLY A 416 -37.80 53.89 -34.53
CA GLY A 416 -39.07 54.37 -35.08
C GLY A 416 -39.36 55.83 -34.71
N THR A 417 -39.99 56.06 -33.56
CA THR A 417 -40.36 57.40 -33.09
C THR A 417 -39.34 57.96 -32.09
N GLU A 418 -39.23 59.27 -31.98
CA GLU A 418 -38.28 59.97 -31.08
C GLU A 418 -38.36 59.47 -29.63
N LYS A 419 -39.58 59.24 -29.13
CA LYS A 419 -39.81 58.73 -27.78
C LYS A 419 -39.27 57.30 -27.55
N GLN A 420 -39.32 56.45 -28.58
CA GLN A 420 -38.77 55.09 -28.51
C GLN A 420 -37.23 55.13 -28.49
N SER A 421 -36.63 56.14 -29.12
CA SER A 421 -35.19 56.33 -29.08
C SER A 421 -34.69 56.79 -27.71
N GLU A 422 -35.40 57.71 -27.07
CA GLU A 422 -35.07 58.17 -25.70
C GLU A 422 -35.20 57.03 -24.68
N GLU A 423 -36.28 56.25 -24.73
CA GLU A 423 -36.50 55.11 -23.82
C GLU A 423 -35.39 54.04 -23.98
N MET A 424 -34.87 53.85 -25.18
CA MET A 424 -33.79 52.89 -25.45
C MET A 424 -32.42 53.40 -24.99
N VAL A 425 -32.13 54.70 -25.15
CA VAL A 425 -30.91 55.31 -24.62
C VAL A 425 -30.88 55.22 -23.09
N ASP A 426 -31.99 55.52 -22.42
CA ASP A 426 -32.10 55.38 -20.96
C ASP A 426 -31.94 53.93 -20.50
N PHE A 427 -32.48 52.97 -21.25
CA PHE A 427 -32.30 51.55 -20.98
C PHE A 427 -30.83 51.12 -21.09
N LEU A 428 -30.14 51.53 -22.16
CA LEU A 428 -28.73 51.21 -22.38
C LEU A 428 -27.83 51.85 -21.32
N LEU A 429 -28.09 53.12 -20.96
CA LEU A 429 -27.34 53.83 -19.92
C LEU A 429 -27.48 53.15 -18.54
N ARG A 430 -28.69 52.71 -18.18
CA ARG A 430 -28.91 51.97 -16.92
C ARG A 430 -28.20 50.62 -16.87
N GLN A 431 -28.12 49.92 -18.00
CA GLN A 431 -27.34 48.67 -18.09
C GLN A 431 -25.83 48.94 -18.07
N PHE A 432 -25.38 50.09 -18.61
CA PHE A 432 -23.98 50.52 -18.61
C PHE A 432 -23.45 50.93 -17.24
N GLU A 433 -24.28 51.53 -16.40
CA GLU A 433 -23.96 51.86 -15.01
C GLU A 433 -23.87 50.61 -14.10
N GLY A 434 -24.36 49.46 -14.57
CA GLY A 434 -24.28 48.16 -13.90
C GLY A 434 -23.07 47.33 -14.32
N ASP A 435 -23.31 46.06 -14.67
CA ASP A 435 -22.28 45.12 -15.13
C ASP A 435 -22.19 45.16 -16.65
N THR A 436 -21.12 45.77 -17.17
CA THR A 436 -20.90 45.99 -18.61
C THR A 436 -20.89 44.70 -19.44
N GLY A 437 -20.61 43.55 -18.81
CA GLY A 437 -20.70 42.24 -19.46
C GLY A 437 -22.12 41.86 -19.85
N LYS A 438 -23.14 42.26 -19.07
CA LYS A 438 -24.55 41.87 -19.28
C LYS A 438 -25.24 42.61 -20.43
N ILE A 439 -24.63 43.68 -20.94
CA ILE A 439 -25.12 44.38 -22.12
C ILE A 439 -25.07 43.47 -23.35
N TRP A 440 -24.05 42.61 -23.45
CA TRP A 440 -23.88 41.69 -24.58
C TRP A 440 -24.99 40.64 -24.65
N ASP A 441 -25.48 40.20 -23.49
CA ASP A 441 -26.59 39.25 -23.34
C ASP A 441 -27.98 39.93 -23.41
N SER A 442 -28.02 41.25 -23.53
CA SER A 442 -29.29 42.00 -23.57
C SER A 442 -30.00 41.78 -24.90
N ASN A 443 -31.28 41.41 -24.82
CA ASN A 443 -32.12 41.11 -25.97
C ASN A 443 -32.70 42.41 -26.55
N MET A 444 -32.34 42.73 -27.78
CA MET A 444 -32.76 43.92 -28.51
C MET A 444 -33.56 43.49 -29.74
N PHE A 445 -34.87 43.76 -29.74
CA PHE A 445 -35.77 43.47 -30.87
C PHE A 445 -35.80 41.99 -31.32
N GLY A 446 -35.68 41.05 -30.37
CA GLY A 446 -35.75 39.62 -30.63
C GLY A 446 -34.44 38.98 -31.11
N ARG A 447 -33.33 39.73 -31.08
CA ARG A 447 -31.96 39.24 -31.25
C ARG A 447 -31.07 39.76 -30.12
N SER A 448 -30.04 39.01 -29.74
CA SER A 448 -29.08 39.51 -28.73
C SER A 448 -28.20 40.62 -29.33
N PHE A 449 -27.74 41.54 -28.49
CA PHE A 449 -26.76 42.56 -28.92
C PHE A 449 -25.47 41.91 -29.45
N HIS A 450 -25.05 40.78 -28.86
CA HIS A 450 -23.95 39.95 -29.34
C HIS A 450 -24.15 39.44 -30.78
N GLU A 451 -25.36 39.02 -31.15
CA GLU A 451 -25.67 38.58 -32.52
C GLU A 451 -25.58 39.74 -33.53
N LEU A 452 -26.17 40.90 -33.21
CA LEU A 452 -26.17 42.06 -34.11
C LEU A 452 -24.76 42.60 -34.36
N VAL A 453 -23.97 42.76 -33.30
CA VAL A 453 -22.58 43.23 -33.39
C VAL A 453 -21.68 42.15 -34.02
N GLY A 454 -21.94 40.88 -33.73
CA GLY A 454 -21.20 39.74 -34.26
C GLY A 454 -21.36 39.53 -35.77
N GLU A 455 -22.57 39.68 -36.31
CA GLU A 455 -22.84 39.62 -37.75
C GLU A 455 -22.07 40.72 -38.52
N ASP A 456 -22.12 41.96 -38.03
CA ASP A 456 -21.43 43.11 -38.66
C ASP A 456 -19.90 43.01 -38.54
N LEU A 457 -19.39 42.52 -37.40
CA LEU A 457 -17.96 42.23 -37.23
C LEU A 457 -17.49 41.12 -38.17
N GLN A 458 -18.24 40.02 -38.28
CA GLN A 458 -17.91 38.92 -39.20
C GLN A 458 -17.94 39.38 -40.66
N ALA A 459 -18.92 40.21 -41.04
CA ALA A 459 -19.00 40.79 -42.37
C ALA A 459 -17.78 41.68 -42.68
N LYS A 460 -17.33 42.50 -41.72
CA LYS A 460 -16.11 43.33 -41.87
C LYS A 460 -14.82 42.50 -41.90
N LEU A 461 -14.71 41.46 -41.07
CA LEU A 461 -13.56 40.54 -41.06
C LEU A 461 -13.35 39.87 -42.42
N LYS A 462 -14.44 39.52 -43.11
CA LYS A 462 -14.40 38.88 -44.44
C LYS A 462 -14.31 39.87 -45.60
N ARG A 463 -14.38 41.18 -45.35
CA ARG A 463 -14.53 42.22 -46.39
C ARG A 463 -13.27 42.47 -47.20
N MET A 464 -12.07 42.15 -46.68
CA MET A 464 -10.83 42.39 -47.40
C MET A 464 -10.78 41.51 -48.68
N PRO A 465 -10.84 42.11 -49.89
CA PRO A 465 -10.81 41.38 -51.14
C PRO A 465 -9.49 40.63 -51.35
N GLU A 466 -9.51 39.57 -52.15
CA GLU A 466 -8.32 38.74 -52.44
C GLU A 466 -7.20 39.56 -53.10
N ASP A 467 -7.53 40.44 -54.06
CA ASP A 467 -6.55 41.29 -54.73
C ASP A 467 -5.85 42.28 -53.77
N ALA A 468 -6.57 42.77 -52.75
CA ALA A 468 -6.00 43.60 -51.69
C ALA A 468 -5.05 42.80 -50.78
N ARG A 469 -5.39 41.54 -50.45
CA ARG A 469 -4.52 40.64 -49.67
C ARG A 469 -3.24 40.32 -50.42
N GLU A 470 -3.33 40.04 -51.72
CA GLU A 470 -2.16 39.80 -52.57
C GLU A 470 -1.26 41.04 -52.66
N LYS A 471 -1.83 42.22 -52.92
CA LYS A 471 -1.06 43.48 -52.94
C LYS A 471 -0.34 43.74 -51.62
N LEU A 472 -1.00 43.46 -50.48
CA LEU A 472 -0.41 43.64 -49.15
C LEU A 472 0.74 42.65 -48.92
N ARG A 473 0.57 41.38 -49.28
CA ARG A 473 1.61 40.35 -49.23
C ARG A 473 2.82 40.73 -50.11
N ASP A 474 2.58 41.11 -51.36
CA ASP A 474 3.63 41.45 -52.32
C ASP A 474 4.39 42.72 -51.89
N THR A 475 3.68 43.70 -51.32
CA THR A 475 4.29 44.91 -50.75
C THR A 475 5.20 44.55 -49.58
N LEU A 476 4.72 43.71 -48.66
CA LEU A 476 5.51 43.23 -47.53
C LEU A 476 6.76 42.45 -47.98
N GLN A 477 6.61 41.58 -48.99
CA GLN A 477 7.73 40.84 -49.57
C GLN A 477 8.77 41.77 -50.21
N ARG A 478 8.35 42.82 -50.93
CA ARG A 478 9.29 43.81 -51.49
C ARG A 478 10.03 44.58 -50.41
N ILE A 479 9.33 45.03 -49.36
CA ILE A 479 9.96 45.75 -48.23
C ILE A 479 11.05 44.91 -47.59
N ILE A 480 10.80 43.61 -47.39
CA ILE A 480 11.77 42.69 -46.78
C ILE A 480 12.98 42.45 -47.69
N ASN A 481 12.77 42.25 -48.99
CA ASN A 481 13.85 41.89 -49.93
C ASN A 481 14.70 43.08 -50.37
N GLU A 482 14.11 44.25 -50.58
CA GLU A 482 14.77 45.40 -51.20
C GLU A 482 15.31 46.41 -50.17
N GLY A 483 14.90 46.29 -48.90
CA GLY A 483 15.26 47.20 -47.83
C GLY A 483 14.51 48.54 -47.93
N SER A 484 14.34 49.21 -46.79
CA SER A 484 13.48 50.38 -46.61
C SER A 484 14.05 51.69 -47.19
N GLY A 485 14.24 51.72 -48.51
CA GLY A 485 14.42 52.96 -49.27
C GLY A 485 13.07 53.63 -49.54
N GLY A 486 12.49 54.30 -48.55
CA GLY A 486 11.35 55.23 -48.70
C GLY A 486 10.21 54.72 -49.61
N LEU A 487 9.53 53.64 -49.22
CA LEU A 487 8.46 53.05 -50.02
C LEU A 487 7.12 53.74 -49.73
N ILE A 488 6.51 54.35 -50.74
CA ILE A 488 5.17 54.94 -50.65
C ILE A 488 4.19 53.93 -51.27
N CYS A 489 3.38 53.30 -50.42
CA CYS A 489 2.27 52.45 -50.88
C CYS A 489 1.01 53.33 -51.02
N ILE A 490 0.46 53.44 -52.23
CA ILE A 490 -0.81 54.11 -52.48
C ILE A 490 -1.84 53.03 -52.79
N ILE A 491 -2.77 52.83 -51.86
CA ILE A 491 -3.97 52.00 -52.06
C ILE A 491 -5.07 52.98 -52.50
N LEU A 492 -5.57 52.81 -53.74
CA LEU A 492 -6.60 53.67 -54.33
C LEU A 492 -8.01 53.16 -54.01
#